data_AF-A0A6G5ZUE1-F1
#
_entry.id   AF-A0A6G5ZUE1-F1
#
_cell.length_a   1.000
_cell.length_b   1.000
_cell.length_c   1.000
_cell.angle_alpha   90.00
_cell.angle_beta   90.00
_cell.angle_gamma   90.00
#
_symmetry.space_group_name_H-M   'P 1'
#
loop_
_entity.id
_entity.type
_entity.pdbx_description
1 polymer ?
#
loop_
_entity_poly.entity_id
_entity_poly.type
_entity_poly.pdbx_seq_one_letter_code
_entity_poly.pdbx_strand_id
1 'polypeptide(L)'
;SQSCTAYRVDRQMSYGFLFPPQLSSSVETKYDAFLITNVIPMYPAFKKVWNYFQRVLVKRYAIERNGVNVISGPIFDYDFDGLHDTPDKIKLYVEGSSIPVPTHYYSIITSCLDFTQPADKCDGPLSVLAYIFPHRPDNDESCNNSSEDESRWVEELLKMHTARVRDIEQLTGLDFYRKSSRSYSEILSLKTYLHTFESEI
;
A
#
# COMPACT_ATOMS: atom_id res chain seq x y z
N SER A 1 -14.88 -16.58 -5.09
CA SER A 1 -14.61 -16.55 -3.64
C SER A 1 -13.16 -16.94 -3.40
N GLN A 2 -12.44 -16.24 -2.52
CA GLN A 2 -11.04 -16.56 -2.22
C GLN A 2 -10.95 -17.84 -1.36
N SER A 3 -9.96 -18.70 -1.63
CA SER A 3 -9.69 -19.90 -0.82
C SER A 3 -8.21 -20.27 -0.86
N CYS A 4 -7.72 -20.96 0.18
CA CYS A 4 -6.33 -21.42 0.20
C CYS A 4 -5.97 -22.33 -0.98
N THR A 5 -6.95 -23.08 -1.51
CA THR A 5 -6.76 -23.97 -2.65
C THR A 5 -6.50 -23.20 -3.94
N ALA A 6 -7.16 -22.06 -4.14
CA ALA A 6 -6.95 -21.23 -5.34
C ALA A 6 -5.47 -20.82 -5.50
N TYR A 7 -4.82 -20.42 -4.40
CA TYR A 7 -3.40 -20.04 -4.38
C TYR A 7 -2.42 -21.22 -4.38
N ARG A 8 -2.89 -22.46 -4.26
CA ARG A 8 -2.05 -23.66 -4.39
C ARG A 8 -1.98 -24.17 -5.82
N VAL A 9 -3.00 -23.89 -6.62
CA VAL A 9 -3.11 -24.34 -8.02
C VAL A 9 -2.29 -23.45 -8.94
N ASP A 10 -2.38 -22.13 -8.73
CA ASP A 10 -1.60 -21.15 -9.48
C ASP A 10 -0.13 -21.17 -9.05
N ARG A 11 0.78 -21.40 -10.01
CA ARG A 11 2.24 -21.45 -9.77
C ARG A 11 2.91 -20.08 -9.84
N GLN A 12 2.22 -19.08 -10.40
CA GLN A 12 2.75 -17.74 -10.65
C GLN A 12 2.26 -16.73 -9.61
N MET A 13 1.10 -16.95 -8.99
CA MET A 13 0.50 -16.05 -8.01
C MET A 13 0.59 -16.59 -6.58
N SER A 14 1.11 -15.78 -5.67
CA SER A 14 1.06 -16.01 -4.23
C SER A 14 -0.07 -15.18 -3.60
N TYR A 15 -0.06 -15.10 -2.28
CA TYR A 15 -0.96 -14.26 -1.50
C TYR A 15 -0.19 -13.39 -0.50
N GLY A 16 -0.72 -12.22 -0.21
CA GLY A 16 -0.26 -11.31 0.84
C GLY A 16 -1.40 -10.88 1.75
N PHE A 17 -1.11 -9.98 2.68
CA PHE A 17 -2.08 -9.45 3.64
C PHE A 17 -2.11 -7.92 3.55
N LEU A 18 -3.31 -7.34 3.56
CA LEU A 18 -3.47 -5.87 3.63
C LEU A 18 -3.02 -5.35 4.99
N PHE A 19 -3.55 -5.93 6.08
CA PHE A 19 -3.04 -5.73 7.43
C PHE A 19 -2.03 -6.84 7.78
N PRO A 20 -0.75 -6.51 8.06
CA PRO A 20 0.27 -7.52 8.35
C PRO A 20 0.02 -8.17 9.72
N PRO A 21 -0.19 -9.50 9.80
CA PRO A 21 -0.45 -10.18 11.08
C PRO A 21 0.65 -10.00 12.12
N GLN A 22 1.88 -9.68 11.71
CA GLN A 22 3.03 -9.42 12.59
C GLN A 22 2.94 -8.08 13.34
N LEU A 23 2.01 -7.19 12.98
CA LEU A 23 1.75 -5.94 13.70
C LEU A 23 0.57 -6.04 14.68
N SER A 24 -0.04 -7.22 14.83
CA SER A 24 -1.14 -7.43 15.77
C SER A 24 -0.65 -7.25 17.22
N SER A 25 -1.46 -6.62 18.06
CA SER A 25 -1.12 -6.29 19.44
C SER A 25 -1.21 -7.49 20.40
N SER A 26 -1.96 -8.53 20.04
CA SER A 26 -2.14 -9.74 20.82
C SER A 26 -2.19 -10.99 19.95
N VAL A 27 -2.19 -12.17 20.58
CA VAL A 27 -2.31 -13.46 19.87
C VAL A 27 -3.71 -13.63 19.28
N GLU A 28 -4.74 -13.16 19.97
CA GLU A 28 -6.14 -13.23 19.56
C GLU A 28 -6.37 -12.37 18.31
N THR A 29 -5.93 -11.11 18.35
CA THR A 29 -6.04 -10.17 17.20
C THR A 29 -5.20 -10.61 16.00
N LYS A 30 -4.16 -11.42 16.23
CA LYS A 30 -3.39 -12.04 15.16
C LYS A 30 -4.21 -13.07 14.38
N TYR A 31 -5.14 -13.79 15.01
CA TYR A 31 -6.04 -14.70 14.29
C TYR A 31 -7.00 -13.93 13.37
N ASP A 32 -7.49 -12.78 13.82
CA ASP A 32 -8.34 -11.90 12.99
C ASP A 32 -7.59 -11.43 11.73
N ALA A 33 -6.29 -11.17 11.85
CA ALA A 33 -5.44 -10.79 10.72
C ALA A 33 -5.21 -11.93 9.70
N PHE A 34 -5.39 -13.19 10.08
CA PHE A 34 -5.24 -14.34 9.18
C PHE A 34 -6.51 -14.72 8.42
N LEU A 35 -7.60 -13.96 8.58
CA LEU A 35 -8.84 -14.21 7.86
C LEU A 35 -8.67 -14.00 6.34
N ILE A 36 -9.37 -14.82 5.56
CA ILE A 36 -9.34 -14.77 4.07
C ILE A 36 -9.78 -13.42 3.51
N THR A 37 -10.55 -12.64 4.28
CA THR A 37 -10.98 -11.27 3.93
C THR A 37 -9.85 -10.25 3.96
N ASN A 38 -8.72 -10.57 4.61
CA ASN A 38 -7.50 -9.75 4.63
C ASN A 38 -6.48 -10.19 3.56
N VAL A 39 -6.80 -11.22 2.77
CA VAL A 39 -5.89 -11.82 1.80
C VAL A 39 -6.07 -11.18 0.43
N ILE A 40 -4.94 -10.95 -0.24
CA ILE A 40 -4.86 -10.34 -1.58
C ILE A 40 -3.86 -11.09 -2.47
N PRO A 41 -4.14 -11.26 -3.78
CA PRO A 41 -3.25 -11.96 -4.70
C PRO A 41 -1.98 -11.15 -5.01
N MET A 42 -0.81 -11.74 -4.77
CA MET A 42 0.47 -11.05 -4.98
C MET A 42 1.46 -11.91 -5.75
N TYR A 43 2.10 -11.33 -6.76
CA TYR A 43 3.27 -11.93 -7.39
C TYR A 43 4.38 -12.16 -6.35
N PRO A 44 5.09 -13.30 -6.39
CA PRO A 44 6.18 -13.57 -5.45
C PRO A 44 7.28 -12.51 -5.43
N ALA A 45 7.61 -11.90 -6.58
CA ALA A 45 8.59 -10.83 -6.68
C ALA A 45 8.12 -9.56 -5.93
N PHE A 46 6.89 -9.12 -6.23
CA PHE A 46 6.24 -8.00 -5.54
C PHE A 46 6.08 -8.22 -4.03
N LYS A 47 5.77 -9.45 -3.61
CA LYS A 47 5.61 -9.80 -2.20
C LYS A 47 6.87 -9.50 -1.37
N LYS A 48 8.07 -9.51 -1.96
CA LYS A 48 9.30 -9.08 -1.29
C LYS A 48 9.27 -7.59 -0.95
N VAL A 49 8.91 -6.74 -1.92
CA VAL A 49 8.73 -5.29 -1.77
C VAL A 49 7.69 -5.00 -0.70
N TRP A 50 6.52 -5.63 -0.81
CA TRP A 50 5.41 -5.44 0.13
C TRP A 50 5.77 -5.82 1.56
N ASN A 51 6.42 -6.98 1.74
CA ASN A 51 6.86 -7.43 3.07
C ASN A 51 7.92 -6.51 3.67
N TYR A 52 8.87 -6.02 2.87
CA TYR A 52 9.87 -5.07 3.33
C TYR A 52 9.21 -3.75 3.78
N PHE A 53 8.32 -3.20 2.95
CA PHE A 53 7.54 -2.01 3.28
C PHE A 53 6.78 -2.16 4.60
N GLN A 54 5.97 -3.21 4.74
CA GLN A 54 5.15 -3.41 5.95
C GLN A 54 5.98 -3.71 7.20
N ARG A 55 7.05 -4.52 7.08
CA ARG A 55 7.81 -4.99 8.25
C ARG A 55 8.90 -4.03 8.70
N VAL A 56 9.49 -3.28 7.77
CA VAL A 56 10.64 -2.41 8.03
C VAL A 56 10.20 -0.95 7.98
N LEU A 57 9.69 -0.48 6.84
CA LEU A 57 9.43 0.94 6.62
C LEU A 57 8.28 1.47 7.46
N VAL A 58 7.13 0.78 7.47
CA VAL A 58 5.98 1.19 8.29
C VAL A 58 6.34 1.24 9.77
N LYS A 59 7.15 0.28 10.26
CA LYS A 59 7.63 0.29 11.65
C LYS A 59 8.57 1.47 11.92
N ARG A 60 9.49 1.75 10.99
CA ARG A 60 10.42 2.89 11.09
C ARG A 60 9.64 4.21 11.16
N TYR A 61 8.70 4.42 10.24
CA TYR A 61 7.84 5.61 10.24
C TYR A 61 7.00 5.74 11.51
N ALA A 62 6.47 4.62 12.04
CA ALA A 62 5.73 4.63 13.30
C ALA A 62 6.60 5.08 14.48
N ILE A 63 7.86 4.66 14.54
CA ILE A 63 8.81 5.06 15.60
C ILE A 63 9.18 6.54 15.46
N GLU A 64 9.52 6.97 14.25
CA GLU A 64 9.99 8.34 13.98
C GLU A 64 8.89 9.40 14.16
N ARG A 65 7.63 9.03 13.92
CA ARG A 65 6.49 9.96 13.89
C ARG A 65 5.49 9.77 15.02
N ASN A 66 5.87 9.04 16.07
CA ASN A 66 5.05 8.75 17.25
C ASN A 66 3.68 8.14 16.88
N GLY A 67 3.72 7.16 15.98
CA GLY A 67 2.55 6.45 15.47
C GLY A 67 2.10 6.97 14.11
N VAL A 68 1.62 6.05 13.29
CA VAL A 68 1.10 6.34 11.95
C VAL A 68 -0.24 5.63 11.73
N ASN A 69 -1.13 6.27 11.00
CA ASN A 69 -2.29 5.61 10.41
C ASN A 69 -1.92 5.13 9.01
N VAL A 70 -2.21 3.86 8.70
CA VAL A 70 -1.90 3.26 7.39
C VAL A 70 -3.19 2.76 6.76
N ILE A 71 -3.46 3.20 5.53
CA ILE A 71 -4.54 2.71 4.69
C ILE A 71 -3.93 2.11 3.44
N SER A 72 -4.23 0.87 3.14
CA SER A 72 -3.68 0.16 1.98
C SER A 72 -4.77 -0.60 1.24
N GLY A 73 -4.61 -0.76 -0.06
CA GLY A 73 -5.58 -1.48 -0.88
C GLY A 73 -5.09 -1.78 -2.30
N PRO A 74 -5.85 -2.59 -3.05
CA PRO A 74 -5.59 -2.85 -4.45
C PRO A 74 -6.08 -1.70 -5.35
N ILE A 75 -5.48 -1.58 -6.53
CA ILE A 75 -5.91 -0.73 -7.64
C ILE A 75 -6.11 -1.61 -8.88
N PHE A 76 -7.18 -1.34 -9.62
CA PHE A 76 -7.47 -1.95 -10.91
C PHE A 76 -7.56 -0.83 -11.94
N ASP A 77 -6.54 -0.74 -12.78
CA ASP A 77 -6.39 0.21 -13.90
C ASP A 77 -5.68 -0.54 -15.04
N TYR A 78 -6.48 -1.21 -15.87
CA TYR A 78 -6.09 -2.10 -16.97
C TYR A 78 -6.13 -1.44 -18.34
N ASP A 79 -6.72 -0.25 -18.45
CA ASP A 79 -6.64 0.61 -19.62
C ASP A 79 -5.67 1.79 -19.46
N PHE A 80 -5.08 1.93 -18.26
CA PHE A 80 -3.98 2.84 -17.94
C PHE A 80 -4.38 4.32 -18.10
N ASP A 81 -5.65 4.64 -17.84
CA ASP A 81 -6.18 6.01 -17.94
C ASP A 81 -6.03 6.82 -16.64
N GLY A 82 -5.54 6.18 -15.57
CA GLY A 82 -5.36 6.81 -14.26
C GLY A 82 -6.64 6.93 -13.43
N LEU A 83 -7.71 6.23 -13.82
CA LEU A 83 -9.00 6.21 -13.15
C LEU A 83 -9.36 4.78 -12.72
N HIS A 84 -10.30 4.67 -11.78
CA HIS A 84 -10.80 3.37 -11.36
C HIS A 84 -11.53 2.66 -12.51
N ASP A 85 -11.20 1.39 -12.71
CA ASP A 85 -11.88 0.56 -13.69
C ASP A 85 -13.20 -0.01 -13.18
N THR A 86 -14.14 -0.16 -14.12
CA THR A 86 -15.31 -1.00 -13.93
C THR A 86 -14.93 -2.49 -14.02
N PRO A 87 -15.68 -3.40 -13.35
CA PRO A 87 -15.31 -4.81 -13.30
C PRO A 87 -15.15 -5.52 -14.66
N ASP A 88 -15.79 -5.02 -15.71
CA ASP A 88 -15.71 -5.53 -17.09
C ASP A 88 -14.36 -5.26 -17.78
N LYS A 89 -13.61 -4.25 -17.32
CA LYS A 89 -12.28 -3.94 -17.86
C LYS A 89 -11.16 -4.82 -17.27
N ILE A 90 -11.42 -5.56 -16.20
CA ILE A 90 -10.43 -6.41 -15.54
C ILE A 90 -10.03 -7.58 -16.45
N LYS A 91 -8.73 -7.68 -16.77
CA LYS A 91 -8.21 -8.66 -17.74
C LYS A 91 -7.54 -9.88 -17.12
N LEU A 92 -6.97 -9.76 -15.92
CA LEU A 92 -6.22 -10.84 -15.28
C LEU A 92 -6.89 -11.33 -14.00
N TYR A 93 -6.89 -12.65 -13.85
CA TYR A 93 -7.42 -13.38 -12.71
C TYR A 93 -6.42 -14.46 -12.30
N VAL A 94 -6.42 -14.81 -11.01
CA VAL A 94 -5.63 -15.94 -10.49
C VAL A 94 -6.09 -17.23 -11.18
N GLU A 95 -5.14 -18.04 -11.63
CA GLU A 95 -5.38 -19.21 -12.48
C GLU A 95 -6.40 -20.17 -11.84
N GLY A 96 -7.41 -20.58 -12.63
CA GLY A 96 -8.47 -21.48 -12.16
C GLY A 96 -9.43 -20.86 -11.14
N SER A 97 -9.48 -19.54 -11.01
CA SER A 97 -10.36 -18.84 -10.08
C SER A 97 -11.00 -17.57 -10.67
N SER A 98 -11.90 -16.96 -9.91
CA SER A 98 -12.54 -15.68 -10.23
C SER A 98 -11.92 -14.51 -9.44
N ILE A 99 -10.68 -14.65 -8.95
CA ILE A 99 -10.02 -13.65 -8.10
C ILE A 99 -9.28 -12.66 -9.00
N PRO A 100 -9.68 -11.39 -9.05
CA PRO A 100 -9.05 -10.41 -9.93
C PRO A 100 -7.65 -10.06 -9.42
N VAL A 101 -6.70 -9.89 -10.33
CA VAL A 101 -5.33 -9.48 -10.01
C VAL A 101 -5.25 -7.95 -10.08
N PRO A 102 -4.81 -7.24 -9.02
CA PRO A 102 -4.62 -5.79 -9.08
C PRO A 102 -3.49 -5.41 -10.04
N THR A 103 -3.60 -4.27 -10.71
CA THR A 103 -2.49 -3.71 -11.52
C THR A 103 -1.48 -2.98 -10.64
N HIS A 104 -1.96 -2.37 -9.56
CA HIS A 104 -1.14 -1.73 -8.54
C HIS A 104 -1.69 -2.02 -7.14
N TYR A 105 -0.89 -1.72 -6.13
CA TYR A 105 -1.34 -1.57 -4.76
C TYR A 105 -1.06 -0.14 -4.31
N TYR A 106 -1.84 0.38 -3.36
CA TYR A 106 -1.53 1.66 -2.74
C TYR A 106 -1.30 1.53 -1.24
N SER A 107 -0.57 2.50 -0.70
CA SER A 107 -0.55 2.75 0.75
C SER A 107 -0.51 4.24 1.02
N ILE A 108 -1.34 4.69 1.95
CA ILE A 108 -1.39 6.06 2.47
C ILE A 108 -0.99 6.00 3.94
N ILE A 109 0.11 6.65 4.28
CA ILE A 109 0.63 6.79 5.63
C ILE A 109 0.34 8.21 6.11
N THR A 110 -0.46 8.33 7.17
CA THR A 110 -0.81 9.62 7.79
C THR A 110 -0.20 9.70 9.18
N SER A 111 0.36 10.86 9.50
CA SER A 111 0.96 11.18 10.80
C SER A 111 0.64 12.61 11.19
N CYS A 112 0.96 12.99 12.43
CA CYS A 112 0.98 14.40 12.80
C CYS A 112 2.29 15.04 12.31
N LEU A 113 2.24 16.30 11.85
CA LEU A 113 3.47 17.04 11.53
C LEU A 113 4.31 17.29 12.79
N ASP A 114 3.63 17.47 13.93
CA ASP A 114 4.25 17.52 15.25
C ASP A 114 4.43 16.10 15.79
N PHE A 115 5.66 15.60 15.80
CA PHE A 115 5.98 14.24 16.23
C PHE A 115 5.79 14.00 17.74
N THR A 116 5.43 15.03 18.52
CA THR A 116 5.04 14.84 19.93
C THR A 116 3.63 14.27 20.08
N GLN A 117 2.81 14.34 19.03
CA GLN A 117 1.42 13.90 19.04
C GLN A 117 1.20 12.69 18.12
N PRO A 118 0.43 11.68 18.54
CA PRO A 118 0.06 10.58 17.67
C PRO A 118 -0.99 11.00 16.65
N ALA A 119 -1.07 10.25 15.55
CA ALA A 119 -1.96 10.56 14.42
C ALA A 119 -3.46 10.66 14.80
N ASP A 120 -3.91 9.95 15.84
CA ASP A 120 -5.30 9.93 16.30
C ASP A 120 -5.68 11.13 17.18
N LYS A 121 -4.69 11.84 17.74
CA LYS A 121 -4.87 13.02 18.60
C LYS A 121 -4.12 14.24 18.08
N CYS A 122 -3.91 14.31 16.77
CA CYS A 122 -3.16 15.39 16.15
C CYS A 122 -4.02 16.68 16.07
N ASP A 123 -3.70 17.66 16.91
CA ASP A 123 -4.30 19.00 16.88
C ASP A 123 -3.66 19.90 15.80
N GLY A 124 -2.38 19.67 15.49
CA GLY A 124 -1.62 20.38 14.46
C GLY A 124 -1.92 19.93 13.02
N PRO A 125 -1.21 20.40 11.99
CA PRO A 125 -1.40 19.92 10.62
C PRO A 125 -1.01 18.44 10.46
N LEU A 126 -1.72 17.73 9.58
CA LEU A 126 -1.37 16.34 9.22
C LEU A 126 -0.23 16.31 8.20
N SER A 127 0.60 15.27 8.28
CA SER A 127 1.58 14.93 7.26
C SER A 127 1.19 13.61 6.61
N VAL A 128 1.24 13.57 5.27
CA VAL A 128 0.91 12.38 4.48
C VAL A 128 2.09 11.96 3.60
N LEU A 129 2.27 10.65 3.49
CA LEU A 129 3.17 9.99 2.56
C LEU A 129 2.39 8.87 1.88
N ALA A 130 2.33 8.88 0.56
CA ALA A 130 1.53 7.93 -0.19
C ALA A 130 2.33 7.32 -1.35
N TYR A 131 2.03 6.05 -1.63
CA TYR A 131 2.71 5.24 -2.64
C TYR A 131 1.68 4.52 -3.51
N ILE A 132 2.01 4.35 -4.79
CA ILE A 132 1.32 3.47 -5.73
C ILE A 132 2.34 2.47 -6.25
N PHE A 133 2.31 1.24 -5.74
CA PHE A 133 3.27 0.20 -6.07
C PHE A 133 2.83 -0.59 -7.32
N PRO A 134 3.65 -0.68 -8.38
CA PRO A 134 3.34 -1.50 -9.54
C PRO A 134 3.36 -2.99 -9.18
N HIS A 135 2.27 -3.70 -9.48
CA HIS A 135 2.12 -5.10 -9.13
C HIS A 135 2.67 -6.00 -10.26
N ARG A 136 3.99 -6.24 -10.23
CA ARG A 136 4.73 -6.93 -11.31
C ARG A 136 5.20 -8.35 -10.92
N PRO A 137 5.34 -9.26 -11.92
CA PRO A 137 5.87 -10.62 -11.71
C PRO A 137 7.38 -10.67 -11.47
N ASP A 138 8.11 -9.62 -11.86
CA ASP A 138 9.55 -9.43 -11.71
C ASP A 138 9.88 -8.10 -10.99
N ASN A 139 11.15 -7.92 -10.63
CA ASN A 139 11.68 -6.68 -10.04
C ASN A 139 12.74 -6.04 -10.95
N ASP A 140 12.59 -6.18 -12.27
CA ASP A 140 13.59 -5.74 -13.25
C ASP A 140 13.75 -4.22 -13.29
N GLU A 141 12.73 -3.48 -12.88
CA GLU A 141 12.78 -2.02 -12.71
C GLU A 141 13.90 -1.58 -11.76
N SER A 142 14.15 -2.36 -10.71
CA SER A 142 15.23 -2.09 -9.75
C SER A 142 16.60 -2.56 -10.25
N CYS A 143 16.68 -3.15 -11.46
CA CYS A 143 17.90 -3.74 -12.05
C CYS A 143 18.65 -4.69 -11.11
N ASN A 144 17.93 -5.37 -10.22
CA ASN A 144 18.55 -6.17 -9.17
C ASN A 144 18.90 -7.59 -9.66
N ASN A 145 20.15 -8.00 -9.47
CA ASN A 145 20.50 -9.42 -9.50
C ASN A 145 19.97 -10.08 -8.24
N SER A 146 19.24 -11.18 -8.34
CA SER A 146 18.44 -11.85 -7.28
C SER A 146 19.09 -12.12 -5.91
N SER A 147 20.35 -11.75 -5.68
CA SER A 147 21.16 -11.90 -4.47
C SER A 147 21.34 -10.64 -3.60
N GLU A 148 20.92 -9.45 -4.02
CA GLU A 148 21.08 -8.25 -3.17
C GLU A 148 20.00 -8.12 -2.08
N ASP A 149 20.40 -7.56 -0.94
CA ASP A 149 19.53 -7.28 0.22
C ASP A 149 18.39 -6.31 -0.17
N GLU A 150 17.15 -6.65 0.19
CA GLU A 150 15.97 -5.84 -0.08
C GLU A 150 16.11 -4.39 0.40
N SER A 151 16.86 -4.14 1.48
CA SER A 151 17.07 -2.80 2.02
C SER A 151 17.77 -1.83 1.07
N ARG A 152 18.53 -2.32 0.08
CA ARG A 152 19.33 -1.46 -0.80
C ARG A 152 18.55 -0.87 -1.96
N TRP A 153 17.53 -1.57 -2.44
CA TRP A 153 16.84 -1.22 -3.69
C TRP A 153 15.36 -0.95 -3.48
N VAL A 154 14.72 -1.53 -2.45
CA VAL A 154 13.29 -1.32 -2.22
C VAL A 154 13.02 0.15 -1.89
N GLU A 155 13.81 0.78 -1.02
CA GLU A 155 13.60 2.18 -0.66
C GLU A 155 13.71 3.11 -1.88
N GLU A 156 14.74 2.93 -2.70
CA GLU A 156 14.91 3.70 -3.94
C GLU A 156 13.77 3.47 -4.94
N LEU A 157 13.31 2.24 -5.10
CA LEU A 157 12.11 1.95 -5.88
C LEU A 157 10.89 2.70 -5.33
N LEU A 158 10.67 2.68 -4.01
CA LEU A 158 9.52 3.36 -3.41
C LEU A 158 9.57 4.88 -3.57
N LYS A 159 10.77 5.48 -3.52
CA LYS A 159 10.95 6.92 -3.75
C LYS A 159 10.46 7.34 -5.14
N MET A 160 10.60 6.46 -6.14
CA MET A 160 10.13 6.71 -7.51
C MET A 160 8.61 6.53 -7.70
N HIS A 161 7.96 5.83 -6.77
CA HIS A 161 6.54 5.48 -6.80
C HIS A 161 5.71 6.23 -5.75
N THR A 162 6.19 7.40 -5.33
CA THR A 162 5.37 8.31 -4.52
C THR A 162 4.21 8.87 -5.32
N ALA A 163 3.10 9.10 -4.64
CA ALA A 163 1.90 9.64 -5.25
C ALA A 163 1.24 10.64 -4.32
N ARG A 164 0.33 11.44 -4.88
CA ARG A 164 -0.60 12.23 -4.08
C ARG A 164 -1.72 11.32 -3.59
N VAL A 165 -2.35 11.66 -2.47
CA VAL A 165 -3.60 10.97 -2.08
C VAL A 165 -4.65 11.12 -3.16
N ARG A 166 -4.66 12.27 -3.87
CA ARG A 166 -5.59 12.51 -4.96
C ARG A 166 -5.45 11.50 -6.11
N ASP A 167 -4.23 11.07 -6.42
CA ASP A 167 -4.00 10.07 -7.48
C ASP A 167 -4.61 8.72 -7.08
N ILE A 168 -4.44 8.34 -5.82
CA ILE A 168 -5.05 7.13 -5.26
C ILE A 168 -6.59 7.23 -5.27
N GLU A 169 -7.17 8.38 -4.93
CA GLU A 169 -8.63 8.58 -5.02
C GLU A 169 -9.16 8.39 -6.43
N GLN A 170 -8.45 8.88 -7.44
CA GLN A 170 -8.84 8.73 -8.85
C GLN A 170 -8.79 7.25 -9.28
N LEU A 171 -7.71 6.55 -8.93
CA LEU A 171 -7.47 5.15 -9.27
C LEU A 171 -8.36 4.15 -8.51
N THR A 172 -8.90 4.54 -7.36
CA THR A 172 -9.69 3.64 -6.49
C THR A 172 -11.18 4.00 -6.43
N GLY A 173 -11.55 5.22 -6.85
CA GLY A 173 -12.90 5.76 -6.66
C GLY A 173 -13.23 6.05 -5.19
N LEU A 174 -12.26 6.00 -4.28
CA LEU A 174 -12.42 6.30 -2.86
C LEU A 174 -12.26 7.79 -2.58
N ASP A 175 -12.70 8.20 -1.39
CA ASP A 175 -12.56 9.58 -0.91
C ASP A 175 -12.14 9.56 0.56
N PHE A 176 -10.90 9.98 0.81
CA PHE A 176 -10.27 9.89 2.12
C PHE A 176 -10.50 11.17 2.95
N TYR A 177 -10.32 11.08 4.27
CA TYR A 177 -10.43 12.19 5.22
C TYR A 177 -11.79 12.91 5.29
N ARG A 178 -12.90 12.29 4.83
CA ARG A 178 -14.25 12.88 4.88
C ARG A 178 -14.73 13.29 6.27
N LYS A 179 -14.41 12.49 7.31
CA LYS A 179 -14.80 12.73 8.70
C LYS A 179 -13.66 13.41 9.46
N SER A 180 -13.31 14.62 9.05
CA SER A 180 -12.32 15.45 9.73
C SER A 180 -12.98 16.72 10.27
N SER A 181 -12.51 17.21 11.42
CA SER A 181 -12.87 18.54 11.95
C SER A 181 -12.17 19.69 11.21
N ARG A 182 -11.28 19.37 10.26
CA ARG A 182 -10.46 20.32 9.50
C ARG A 182 -11.24 20.98 8.37
N SER A 183 -10.75 22.13 7.92
CA SER A 183 -11.35 22.83 6.79
C SER A 183 -11.19 22.05 5.49
N TYR A 184 -12.12 22.26 4.56
CA TYR A 184 -12.07 21.60 3.25
C TYR A 184 -10.79 21.96 2.47
N SER A 185 -10.33 23.21 2.55
CA SER A 185 -9.10 23.67 1.90
C SER A 185 -7.86 22.97 2.45
N GLU A 186 -7.77 22.75 3.76
CA GLU A 186 -6.64 22.02 4.37
C GLU A 186 -6.61 20.56 3.90
N ILE A 187 -7.78 19.91 3.82
CA ILE A 187 -7.87 18.53 3.33
C ILE A 187 -7.50 18.45 1.85
N LEU A 188 -7.94 19.41 1.02
CA LEU A 188 -7.54 19.44 -0.39
C LEU A 188 -6.03 19.63 -0.55
N SER A 189 -5.44 20.59 0.18
CA SER A 189 -3.99 20.81 0.18
C SER A 189 -3.23 19.55 0.59
N LEU A 190 -3.69 18.87 1.64
CA LEU A 190 -3.13 17.59 2.09
C LEU A 190 -3.24 16.53 0.99
N LYS A 191 -4.38 16.44 0.30
CA LYS A 191 -4.61 15.43 -0.74
C LYS A 191 -3.78 15.66 -2.01
N THR A 192 -3.50 16.91 -2.34
CA THR A 192 -2.71 17.28 -3.53
C THR A 192 -1.21 17.37 -3.28
N TYR A 193 -0.78 17.27 -2.02
CA TYR A 193 0.63 17.25 -1.65
C TYR A 193 1.32 16.00 -2.21
N LEU A 194 2.47 16.20 -2.86
CA LEU A 194 3.36 15.13 -3.30
C LEU A 194 4.64 15.20 -2.46
N HIS A 195 4.98 14.10 -1.80
CA HIS A 195 6.22 14.00 -1.05
C HIS A 195 7.41 13.76 -1.99
N THR A 196 8.47 14.56 -1.82
CA THR A 196 9.72 14.48 -2.59
C THR A 196 10.89 14.23 -1.66
N PHE A 197 11.81 13.34 -2.05
CA PHE A 197 12.99 12.95 -1.26
C PHE A 197 14.24 13.79 -1.56
N GLU A 198 14.10 14.97 -2.15
CA GLU A 198 15.22 15.82 -2.61
C GLU A 198 16.17 16.26 -1.47
N SER A 199 15.73 16.25 -0.22
CA SER A 199 16.56 16.59 0.95
C SER A 199 17.46 15.46 1.44
N GLU A 200 17.36 14.25 0.86
CA GLU A 200 18.15 13.06 1.24
C GLU A 200 19.24 12.71 0.21
N ILE A 201 19.42 13.54 -0.83
CA ILE A 201 20.41 13.39 -1.92
C ILE A 201 21.65 14.22 -1.63
#